data_AF-A0A9D4YRJ3-F1
#
_entry.id   AF-A0A9D4YRJ3-F1
#
_cell.length_a   1.000
_cell.length_b   1.000
_cell.length_c   1.000
_cell.angle_alpha   90.00
_cell.angle_beta   90.00
_cell.angle_gamma   90.00
#
_symmetry.space_group_name_H-M   'P 1'
#
loop_
_entity.id
_entity.type
_entity.pdbx_description
1 polymer ?
#
loop_
_entity_poly.entity_id
_entity_poly.type
_entity_poly.pdbx_seq_one_letter_code
_entity_poly.pdbx_strand_id
1 'polypeptide(L)'
;MTQGRSSHIGVGCIIELYTGLVIDHVVYSNFCLGCALGPQPQDERYTDWLATHECQRNIECNSGRMEVEAALTMFQRSWAKHGLRYTTVLSDGDIRTFHALSEAEVYGFIQIDKKDCINHVHKRMDAALRNLVAKKKAQGTITAANASTLNDGAAACVLMTRQAADRLGVKPIARIVGFGDAAVEPVHFSIAPAYAMPKVLKAAGLKIEDVSMFEINEAFSSVVLCNMKHLKLDHSKVNIHGGAVSLGHPIGMSGARITGRMAMHLQPGQYGLAGICNGGGGASAILIQKLHTRESERSLPVLTLYTKHPCPLCDVAKDQLRELLPRVHLVEVDIEKPGNEAWRQCYRHDIPVFHLNGQFLMKHKANPHLLEERLAALASAS
;
A
#
# COMPACT_ATOMS: atom_id res chain seq x y z
N MET A 1 0.53 -21.55 -32.77
CA MET A 1 0.46 -20.47 -33.78
C MET A 1 -0.87 -19.75 -33.63
N THR A 2 -0.94 -18.71 -32.79
CA THR A 2 -2.05 -17.74 -32.83
C THR A 2 -1.50 -16.51 -33.53
N GLN A 3 -1.63 -16.46 -34.86
CA GLN A 3 -1.32 -15.25 -35.61
C GLN A 3 -2.21 -14.13 -35.05
N GLY A 4 -1.56 -13.07 -34.53
CA GLY A 4 -2.24 -11.89 -34.02
C GLY A 4 -3.08 -11.28 -35.12
N ARG A 5 -4.41 -11.35 -34.98
CA ARG A 5 -5.30 -10.54 -35.80
C ARG A 5 -5.04 -9.08 -35.41
N SER A 6 -4.65 -8.25 -36.38
CA SER A 6 -4.59 -6.81 -36.20
C SER A 6 -6.00 -6.29 -35.99
N SER A 7 -6.32 -5.86 -34.77
CA SER A 7 -7.62 -5.24 -34.48
C SER A 7 -7.67 -3.85 -35.11
N HIS A 8 -8.70 -3.59 -35.90
CA HIS A 8 -8.92 -2.27 -36.50
C HIS A 8 -9.58 -1.27 -35.55
N ILE A 9 -10.18 -1.78 -34.48
CA ILE A 9 -10.88 -1.02 -33.45
C ILE A 9 -10.27 -1.40 -32.09
N GLY A 10 -9.97 -0.39 -31.28
CA GLY A 10 -9.47 -0.53 -29.91
C GLY A 10 -10.33 0.28 -28.95
N VAL A 11 -10.61 -0.26 -27.77
CA VAL A 11 -11.29 0.45 -26.69
C VAL A 11 -10.34 0.53 -25.51
N GLY A 12 -10.07 1.74 -25.03
CA GLY A 12 -9.35 1.98 -23.78
C GLY A 12 -10.33 2.49 -22.72
N CYS A 13 -10.20 2.00 -21.49
CA CYS A 13 -11.02 2.41 -20.35
C CYS A 13 -10.16 2.72 -19.12
N ILE A 14 -10.57 3.70 -18.33
CA ILE A 14 -10.09 3.93 -16.96
C ILE A 14 -11.14 3.40 -16.00
N ILE A 15 -10.75 2.45 -15.17
CA ILE A 15 -11.61 1.82 -14.17
C ILE A 15 -11.08 2.17 -12.79
N GLU A 16 -11.94 2.68 -11.92
CA GLU A 16 -11.60 2.98 -10.54
C GLU A 16 -11.41 1.68 -9.75
N LEU A 17 -10.32 1.59 -8.98
CA LEU A 17 -9.88 0.33 -8.38
C LEU A 17 -10.82 -0.19 -7.29
N TYR A 18 -11.43 0.71 -6.50
CA TYR A 18 -12.21 0.33 -5.32
C TYR A 18 -13.69 0.08 -5.62
N THR A 19 -14.26 0.83 -6.55
CA THR A 19 -15.68 0.82 -6.94
C THR A 19 -15.93 0.03 -8.21
N GLY A 20 -14.91 -0.20 -9.04
CA GLY A 20 -15.04 -0.87 -10.33
C GLY A 20 -15.76 -0.04 -11.39
N LEU A 21 -15.99 1.26 -11.14
CA LEU A 21 -16.69 2.15 -12.06
C LEU A 21 -15.76 2.57 -13.21
N VAL A 22 -16.30 2.58 -14.43
CA VAL A 22 -15.63 3.17 -15.59
C VAL A 22 -15.70 4.69 -15.48
N ILE A 23 -14.57 5.33 -15.22
CA ILE A 23 -14.47 6.79 -15.09
C ILE A 23 -14.39 7.43 -16.48
N ASP A 24 -13.58 6.84 -17.37
CA ASP A 24 -13.35 7.36 -18.71
C ASP A 24 -13.15 6.24 -19.72
N HIS A 25 -13.41 6.53 -21.00
CA HIS A 25 -13.15 5.61 -22.09
C HIS A 25 -12.86 6.35 -23.40
N VAL A 26 -12.13 5.70 -24.30
CA VAL A 26 -11.91 6.15 -25.67
C VAL A 26 -12.03 4.98 -26.62
N VAL A 27 -12.62 5.22 -27.78
CA VAL A 27 -12.75 4.25 -28.86
C VAL A 27 -11.92 4.76 -30.02
N TYR A 28 -10.96 3.96 -30.45
CA TYR A 28 -10.16 4.23 -31.63
C TYR A 28 -10.48 3.25 -32.74
N SER A 29 -10.52 3.77 -33.96
CA SER A 29 -10.62 3.01 -35.19
C SER A 29 -9.57 3.52 -36.18
N ASN A 30 -8.70 2.62 -36.63
CA ASN A 30 -7.79 2.91 -37.75
C ASN A 30 -8.40 2.53 -39.11
N PHE A 31 -9.66 2.11 -39.12
CA PHE A 31 -10.36 1.60 -40.29
C PHE A 31 -11.67 2.34 -40.52
N CYS A 32 -11.98 2.56 -41.78
CA CYS A 32 -13.30 3.01 -42.21
C CYS A 32 -13.73 2.15 -43.41
N LEU A 33 -14.89 1.51 -43.30
CA LEU A 33 -15.43 0.67 -44.38
C LEU A 33 -15.69 1.50 -45.64
N GLY A 34 -16.18 2.74 -45.47
CA GLY A 34 -16.40 3.67 -46.57
C GLY A 34 -15.11 4.00 -47.31
N CYS A 35 -14.02 4.32 -46.61
CA CYS A 35 -12.71 4.53 -47.26
C CYS A 35 -12.16 3.25 -47.92
N ALA A 36 -12.44 2.07 -47.36
CA ALA A 36 -11.92 0.82 -47.88
C ALA A 36 -12.64 0.32 -49.14
N LEU A 37 -13.95 0.60 -49.26
CA LEU A 37 -14.79 0.14 -50.38
C LEU A 37 -15.21 1.26 -51.34
N GLY A 38 -14.98 2.52 -50.96
CA GLY A 38 -15.34 3.69 -51.73
C GLY A 38 -14.49 3.88 -52.99
N PRO A 39 -14.92 4.82 -53.86
CA PRO A 39 -14.14 5.21 -55.03
C PRO A 39 -12.72 5.63 -54.61
N GLN A 40 -11.75 5.29 -55.45
CA GLN A 40 -10.35 5.67 -55.26
C GLN A 40 -10.10 7.07 -55.83
N PRO A 41 -9.00 7.76 -55.44
CA PRO A 41 -8.69 9.11 -55.95
C PRO A 41 -8.67 9.24 -57.47
N GLN A 42 -8.44 8.15 -58.20
CA GLN A 42 -8.48 8.10 -59.67
C GLN A 42 -9.90 7.98 -60.29
N ASP A 43 -10.94 7.75 -59.49
CA ASP A 43 -12.31 7.58 -59.98
C ASP A 43 -13.03 8.93 -60.13
N GLU A 44 -13.79 9.12 -61.22
CA GLU A 44 -14.53 10.38 -61.49
C GLU A 44 -15.52 10.75 -60.37
N ARG A 45 -16.06 9.75 -59.66
CA ARG A 45 -17.01 9.93 -58.55
C ARG A 45 -16.35 10.21 -57.20
N TYR A 46 -15.01 10.22 -57.14
CA TYR A 46 -14.28 10.37 -55.88
C TYR A 46 -14.56 11.71 -55.20
N THR A 47 -14.54 12.80 -55.96
CA THR A 47 -14.70 14.17 -55.43
C THR A 47 -16.07 14.36 -54.78
N ASP A 48 -17.12 13.87 -55.45
CA ASP A 48 -18.50 13.94 -54.95
C ASP A 48 -18.72 13.02 -53.74
N TRP A 49 -18.11 11.83 -53.77
CA TRP A 49 -18.14 10.89 -52.64
C TRP A 49 -17.40 11.45 -51.43
N LEU A 50 -16.20 12.00 -51.61
CA LEU A 50 -15.39 12.58 -50.54
C LEU A 50 -16.12 13.76 -49.88
N ALA A 51 -16.85 14.57 -50.65
CA ALA A 51 -17.65 15.68 -50.13
C ALA A 51 -18.80 15.23 -49.22
N THR A 52 -19.29 14.00 -49.39
CA THR A 52 -20.42 13.44 -48.62
C THR A 52 -20.01 12.35 -47.62
N HIS A 53 -18.74 11.92 -47.64
CA HIS A 53 -18.26 10.84 -46.81
C HIS A 53 -17.80 11.30 -45.42
N GLU A 54 -18.41 10.73 -44.38
CA GLU A 54 -17.93 10.87 -43.00
C GLU A 54 -16.97 9.72 -42.65
N CYS A 55 -15.68 10.04 -42.58
CA CYS A 55 -14.65 9.06 -42.27
C CYS A 55 -14.73 8.63 -40.79
N GLN A 56 -14.87 7.33 -40.56
CA GLN A 56 -14.91 6.75 -39.21
C GLN A 56 -13.52 6.46 -38.62
N ARG A 57 -12.46 6.65 -39.41
CA ARG A 57 -11.08 6.51 -38.93
C ARG A 57 -10.74 7.73 -38.07
N ASN A 58 -10.39 7.50 -36.81
CA ASN A 58 -10.03 8.56 -35.87
C ASN A 58 -8.61 8.41 -35.30
N ILE A 59 -7.86 7.39 -35.74
CA ILE A 59 -6.45 7.23 -35.40
C ILE A 59 -5.66 6.67 -36.58
N GLU A 60 -4.38 7.01 -36.66
CA GLU A 60 -3.50 6.51 -37.72
C GLU A 60 -2.63 5.32 -37.31
N CYS A 61 -2.48 5.07 -36.02
CA CYS A 61 -1.56 4.06 -35.52
C CYS A 61 -2.09 2.63 -35.71
N ASN A 62 -1.16 1.67 -35.63
CA ASN A 62 -1.52 0.25 -35.61
C ASN A 62 -2.13 -0.16 -34.27
N SER A 63 -2.74 -1.34 -34.23
CA SER A 63 -3.41 -1.89 -33.04
C SER A 63 -2.50 -1.99 -31.81
N GLY A 64 -1.19 -2.21 -32.02
CA GLY A 64 -0.22 -2.32 -30.93
C GLY A 64 0.12 -0.98 -30.26
N ARG A 65 -0.16 0.15 -30.90
CA ARG A 65 0.00 1.49 -30.33
C ARG A 65 -1.29 2.10 -29.80
N MET A 66 -2.47 1.60 -30.21
CA MET A 66 -3.76 2.16 -29.79
C MET A 66 -3.93 2.16 -28.27
N GLU A 67 -3.37 1.17 -27.56
CA GLU A 67 -3.39 1.13 -26.10
C GLU A 67 -2.68 2.33 -25.47
N VAL A 68 -1.48 2.64 -25.96
CA VAL A 68 -0.64 3.74 -25.47
C VAL A 68 -1.33 5.08 -25.73
N GLU A 69 -1.82 5.29 -26.96
CA GLU A 69 -2.52 6.52 -27.34
C GLU A 69 -3.82 6.71 -26.55
N ALA A 70 -4.51 5.61 -26.21
CA ALA A 70 -5.72 5.64 -25.42
C ALA A 70 -5.43 6.08 -23.98
N ALA A 71 -4.39 5.52 -23.38
CA ALA A 71 -3.95 5.93 -22.06
C ALA A 71 -3.53 7.41 -22.05
N LEU A 72 -2.68 7.85 -22.98
CA LEU A 72 -2.27 9.25 -23.07
C LEU A 72 -3.47 10.20 -23.16
N THR A 73 -4.41 9.92 -24.06
CA THR A 73 -5.59 10.76 -24.26
C THR A 73 -6.46 10.85 -23.00
N MET A 74 -6.72 9.72 -22.34
CA MET A 74 -7.55 9.70 -21.12
C MET A 74 -6.84 10.38 -19.94
N PHE A 75 -5.51 10.25 -19.81
CA PHE A 75 -4.74 10.89 -18.74
C PHE A 75 -4.62 12.40 -18.95
N GLN A 76 -4.32 12.85 -20.18
CA GLN A 76 -4.20 14.27 -20.50
C GLN A 76 -5.51 15.03 -20.26
N ARG A 77 -6.65 14.44 -20.61
CA ARG A 77 -7.96 15.08 -20.41
C ARG A 77 -8.57 14.87 -19.02
N SER A 78 -7.97 14.03 -18.17
CA SER A 78 -8.58 13.61 -16.91
C SER A 78 -8.91 14.79 -15.99
N TRP A 79 -8.02 15.77 -15.92
CA TRP A 79 -8.21 16.96 -15.09
C TRP A 79 -9.35 17.82 -15.61
N ALA A 80 -9.36 18.11 -16.92
CA ALA A 80 -10.39 18.93 -17.54
C ALA A 80 -11.78 18.27 -17.51
N LYS A 81 -11.83 16.94 -17.70
CA LYS A 81 -13.09 16.19 -17.81
C LYS A 81 -13.66 15.78 -16.46
N HIS A 82 -12.81 15.41 -15.51
CA HIS A 82 -13.24 14.79 -14.24
C HIS A 82 -12.72 15.51 -12.99
N GLY A 83 -11.80 16.48 -13.11
CA GLY A 83 -11.14 17.08 -11.96
C GLY A 83 -10.21 16.12 -11.21
N LEU A 84 -9.81 15.02 -11.86
CA LEU A 84 -9.02 13.94 -11.26
C LEU A 84 -7.65 13.83 -11.92
N ARG A 85 -6.65 13.45 -11.12
CA ARG A 85 -5.33 13.00 -11.60
C ARG A 85 -5.18 11.53 -11.26
N TYR A 86 -4.86 10.71 -12.25
CA TYR A 86 -4.67 9.27 -12.06
C TYR A 86 -3.23 9.01 -11.66
N THR A 87 -2.95 9.02 -10.36
CA THR A 87 -1.58 8.88 -9.83
C THR A 87 -1.13 7.44 -9.63
N THR A 88 -2.01 6.46 -9.85
CA THR A 88 -1.66 5.04 -9.76
C THR A 88 -2.28 4.26 -10.92
N VAL A 89 -1.45 3.48 -11.61
CA VAL A 89 -1.85 2.64 -12.75
C VAL A 89 -1.61 1.18 -12.42
N LEU A 90 -2.67 0.38 -12.53
CA LEU A 90 -2.58 -1.08 -12.53
C LEU A 90 -2.73 -1.56 -13.97
N SER A 91 -1.65 -2.04 -14.60
CA SER A 91 -1.68 -2.54 -15.97
C SER A 91 -1.13 -3.96 -16.09
N ASP A 92 -1.62 -4.68 -17.10
CA ASP A 92 -1.09 -5.99 -17.49
C ASP A 92 0.24 -5.81 -18.23
N GLY A 93 1.29 -5.54 -17.45
CA GLY A 93 2.68 -5.78 -17.81
C GLY A 93 3.28 -5.09 -19.04
N ASP A 94 2.52 -4.41 -19.89
CA ASP A 94 3.10 -3.62 -20.96
C ASP A 94 3.69 -2.35 -20.37
N ILE A 95 5.03 -2.32 -20.38
CA ILE A 95 5.85 -1.24 -19.86
C ILE A 95 5.70 0.01 -20.75
N ARG A 96 5.27 -0.15 -22.01
CA ARG A 96 5.21 0.93 -23.01
C ARG A 96 4.19 2.00 -22.64
N THR A 97 3.01 1.60 -22.17
CA THR A 97 1.97 2.54 -21.75
C THR A 97 2.43 3.38 -20.57
N PHE A 98 3.06 2.76 -19.57
CA PHE A 98 3.59 3.47 -18.41
C PHE A 98 4.72 4.43 -18.79
N HIS A 99 5.70 3.97 -19.58
CA HIS A 99 6.79 4.84 -20.05
C HIS A 99 6.27 6.03 -20.84
N ALA A 100 5.33 5.82 -21.76
CA ALA A 100 4.74 6.92 -22.52
C ALA A 100 4.05 7.96 -21.62
N LEU A 101 3.31 7.51 -20.59
CA LEU A 101 2.68 8.41 -19.61
C LEU A 101 3.72 9.21 -18.81
N SER A 102 4.82 8.56 -18.39
CA SER A 102 5.91 9.21 -17.66
C SER A 102 6.68 10.20 -18.54
N GLU A 103 7.03 9.80 -19.76
CA GLU A 103 7.76 10.63 -20.74
C GLU A 103 6.95 11.83 -21.21
N ALA A 104 5.63 11.67 -21.34
CA ALA A 104 4.73 12.76 -21.70
C ALA A 104 4.46 13.76 -20.56
N GLU A 105 4.95 13.49 -19.34
CA GLU A 105 4.78 14.33 -18.15
C GLU A 105 3.33 14.82 -17.98
N VAL A 106 2.35 13.93 -18.16
CA VAL A 106 0.92 14.30 -18.27
C VAL A 106 0.37 15.08 -17.06
N TYR A 107 1.04 15.00 -15.91
CA TYR A 107 0.73 15.78 -14.70
C TYR A 107 1.93 16.62 -14.19
N GLY A 108 2.88 16.95 -15.07
CA GLY A 108 4.10 17.68 -14.74
C GLY A 108 4.96 16.93 -13.73
N PHE A 109 5.23 17.55 -12.58
CA PHE A 109 6.07 16.97 -11.52
C PHE A 109 5.40 15.86 -10.69
N ILE A 110 4.09 15.61 -10.88
CA ILE A 110 3.38 14.57 -10.13
C ILE A 110 3.69 13.22 -10.77
N GLN A 111 4.40 12.37 -10.03
CA GLN A 111 4.73 11.03 -10.47
C GLN A 111 3.48 10.13 -10.53
N ILE A 112 3.44 9.28 -11.56
CA ILE A 112 2.47 8.21 -11.70
C ILE A 112 3.13 6.94 -11.18
N ASP A 113 2.51 6.28 -10.22
CA ASP A 113 2.97 5.01 -9.68
C ASP A 113 2.42 3.85 -10.52
N LYS A 114 3.30 2.97 -10.98
CA LYS A 114 2.90 1.72 -11.61
C LYS A 114 2.78 0.62 -10.56
N LYS A 115 1.64 -0.08 -10.57
CA LYS A 115 1.46 -1.37 -9.91
C LYS A 115 1.33 -2.44 -10.99
N ASP A 116 2.09 -3.52 -10.86
CA ASP A 116 2.00 -4.66 -11.76
C ASP A 116 1.22 -5.81 -11.09
N CYS A 117 0.45 -6.55 -11.89
CA CYS A 117 -0.19 -7.78 -11.43
C CYS A 117 0.86 -8.84 -11.07
N ILE A 118 0.74 -9.45 -9.88
CA ILE A 118 1.68 -10.46 -9.37
C ILE A 118 1.88 -11.63 -10.35
N ASN A 119 0.82 -12.09 -11.02
CA ASN A 119 0.89 -13.18 -12.00
C ASN A 119 1.73 -12.79 -13.23
N HIS A 120 1.61 -11.54 -13.68
CA HIS A 120 2.36 -11.02 -14.81
C HIS A 120 3.82 -10.73 -14.47
N VAL A 121 4.11 -10.33 -13.23
CA VAL A 121 5.49 -10.25 -12.72
C VAL A 121 6.10 -11.65 -12.68
N HIS A 122 5.42 -12.63 -12.09
CA HIS A 122 5.91 -14.01 -12.00
C HIS A 122 6.22 -14.61 -13.38
N LYS A 123 5.31 -14.48 -14.35
CA LYS A 123 5.49 -15.01 -15.71
C LYS A 123 6.69 -14.39 -16.42
N ARG A 124 6.87 -13.07 -16.31
CA ARG A 124 8.00 -12.35 -16.94
C ARG A 124 9.33 -12.69 -16.25
N MET A 125 9.34 -12.69 -14.91
CA MET A 125 10.53 -13.02 -14.14
C MET A 125 10.99 -14.46 -14.39
N ASP A 126 10.08 -15.43 -14.47
CA ASP A 126 10.44 -16.83 -14.76
C ASP A 126 11.13 -16.95 -16.13
N ALA A 127 10.59 -16.33 -17.18
CA ALA A 127 11.21 -16.33 -18.50
C ALA A 127 12.59 -15.65 -18.49
N ALA A 128 12.72 -14.49 -17.83
CA ALA A 128 13.98 -13.76 -17.72
C ALA A 128 15.04 -14.55 -16.92
N LEU A 129 14.65 -15.18 -15.81
CA LEU A 129 15.50 -16.01 -14.98
C LEU A 129 16.00 -17.24 -15.75
N ARG A 130 15.11 -17.96 -16.44
CA ARG A 130 15.49 -19.10 -17.29
C ARG A 130 16.50 -18.72 -18.36
N ASN A 131 16.30 -17.57 -19.01
CA ASN A 131 17.23 -17.05 -20.00
C ASN A 131 18.59 -16.69 -19.39
N LEU A 132 18.61 -16.11 -18.18
CA LEU A 132 19.85 -15.78 -17.47
C LEU A 132 20.65 -17.04 -17.10
N VAL A 133 19.97 -18.08 -16.59
CA VAL A 133 20.57 -19.38 -16.28
C VAL A 133 21.07 -20.06 -17.55
N ALA A 134 20.28 -20.06 -18.62
CA ALA A 134 20.66 -20.66 -19.91
C ALA A 134 21.86 -19.96 -20.56
N LYS A 135 22.02 -18.64 -20.36
CA LYS A 135 23.19 -17.87 -20.83
C LYS A 135 24.45 -18.16 -19.99
N LYS A 136 24.32 -18.37 -18.68
CA LYS A 136 25.43 -18.73 -17.79
C LYS A 136 25.76 -20.24 -17.83
N LYS A 137 25.93 -20.80 -19.03
CA LYS A 137 26.36 -22.21 -19.20
C LYS A 137 27.64 -22.45 -18.40
N ALA A 138 27.52 -23.28 -17.35
CA ALA A 138 28.56 -23.79 -16.46
C ALA A 138 29.19 -22.78 -15.48
N GLN A 139 28.83 -22.88 -14.18
CA GLN A 139 29.71 -22.80 -12.98
C GLN A 139 29.00 -22.35 -11.67
N GLY A 140 27.68 -22.12 -11.64
CA GLY A 140 26.99 -21.85 -10.38
C GLY A 140 25.48 -21.60 -10.49
N THR A 141 24.78 -21.74 -9.36
CA THR A 141 23.33 -21.52 -9.25
C THR A 141 22.97 -20.11 -8.77
N ILE A 142 23.95 -19.34 -8.30
CA ILE A 142 23.79 -17.95 -7.86
C ILE A 142 23.95 -17.00 -9.04
N THR A 143 23.01 -16.08 -9.19
CA THR A 143 22.94 -15.06 -10.25
C THR A 143 22.60 -13.70 -9.66
N ALA A 144 22.84 -12.62 -10.39
CA ALA A 144 22.44 -11.28 -9.95
C ALA A 144 20.93 -11.15 -9.69
N ALA A 145 20.11 -11.99 -10.34
CA ALA A 145 18.66 -11.96 -10.17
C ALA A 145 18.16 -12.73 -8.94
N ASN A 146 18.99 -13.56 -8.30
CA ASN A 146 18.65 -14.29 -7.08
C ASN A 146 19.60 -13.96 -5.91
N ALA A 147 20.37 -12.88 -6.07
CA ALA A 147 21.21 -12.28 -5.05
C ALA A 147 20.62 -10.92 -4.66
N SER A 148 20.81 -10.52 -3.41
CA SER A 148 20.55 -9.13 -3.03
C SER A 148 21.46 -8.16 -3.79
N THR A 149 20.97 -6.95 -4.02
CA THR A 149 21.74 -5.88 -4.65
C THR A 149 22.55 -5.11 -3.60
N LEU A 150 23.55 -4.35 -4.07
CA LEU A 150 24.19 -3.32 -3.25
C LEU A 150 23.27 -2.11 -3.22
N ASN A 151 22.93 -1.63 -2.03
CA ASN A 151 22.00 -0.54 -1.87
C ASN A 151 22.45 0.37 -0.73
N ASP A 152 22.02 1.63 -0.84
CA ASP A 152 22.14 2.62 0.21
C ASP A 152 20.80 2.72 0.95
N GLY A 153 20.86 2.82 2.28
CA GLY A 153 19.65 2.97 3.10
C GLY A 153 19.94 2.96 4.59
N ALA A 154 19.03 3.58 5.34
CA ALA A 154 19.08 3.68 6.81
C ALA A 154 17.73 3.27 7.41
N ALA A 155 17.78 2.73 8.63
CA ALA A 155 16.60 2.41 9.42
C ALA A 155 16.90 2.69 10.90
N ALA A 156 15.88 3.14 11.62
CA ALA A 156 15.99 3.44 13.04
C ALA A 156 14.82 2.79 13.79
N CYS A 157 15.11 2.27 14.97
CA CYS A 157 14.11 1.75 15.90
C CYS A 157 14.33 2.40 17.27
N VAL A 158 13.26 2.89 17.87
CA VAL A 158 13.31 3.44 19.24
C VAL A 158 13.00 2.32 20.22
N LEU A 159 13.95 2.05 21.12
CA LEU A 159 13.80 1.06 22.18
C LEU A 159 13.64 1.76 23.51
N MET A 160 12.72 1.26 24.32
CA MET A 160 12.43 1.82 25.64
C MET A 160 12.14 0.69 26.60
N THR A 161 12.50 0.89 27.88
CA THR A 161 11.96 0.06 28.94
C THR A 161 10.47 0.33 29.09
N ARG A 162 9.71 -0.65 29.58
CA ARG A 162 8.28 -0.48 29.85
C ARG A 162 8.02 0.74 30.75
N GLN A 163 8.82 0.90 31.80
CA GLN A 163 8.72 2.02 32.74
C GLN A 163 8.96 3.38 32.08
N ALA A 164 9.93 3.49 31.16
CA ALA A 164 10.18 4.73 30.44
C ALA A 164 9.05 5.07 29.46
N ALA A 165 8.50 4.05 28.78
CA ALA A 165 7.36 4.22 27.89
C ALA A 165 6.11 4.70 28.66
N ASP A 166 5.83 4.11 29.83
CA ASP A 166 4.73 4.53 30.70
C ASP A 166 4.92 5.96 31.22
N ARG A 167 6.13 6.32 31.69
CA ARG A 167 6.46 7.66 32.16
C ARG A 167 6.26 8.74 31.09
N LEU A 168 6.55 8.41 29.84
CA LEU A 168 6.44 9.33 28.70
C LEU A 168 5.09 9.24 27.98
N GLY A 169 4.17 8.37 28.41
CA GLY A 169 2.85 8.20 27.81
C GLY A 169 2.87 7.67 26.37
N VAL A 170 3.96 7.05 25.92
CA VAL A 170 4.08 6.53 24.56
C VAL A 170 3.59 5.09 24.46
N LYS A 171 2.94 4.73 23.35
CA LYS A 171 2.38 3.39 23.12
C LYS A 171 3.42 2.51 22.41
N PRO A 172 4.00 1.48 23.07
CA PRO A 172 4.89 0.55 22.40
C PRO A 172 4.12 -0.36 21.43
N ILE A 173 4.67 -0.59 20.24
CA ILE A 173 4.03 -1.40 19.19
C ILE A 173 4.34 -2.90 19.31
N ALA A 174 5.49 -3.25 19.89
CA ALA A 174 5.97 -4.62 20.04
C ALA A 174 6.90 -4.71 21.26
N ARG A 175 7.12 -5.92 21.75
CA ARG A 175 8.14 -6.24 22.76
C ARG A 175 9.17 -7.21 22.20
N ILE A 176 10.42 -7.03 22.58
CA ILE A 176 11.47 -8.04 22.35
C ILE A 176 11.28 -9.13 23.39
N VAL A 177 11.05 -10.37 22.93
CA VAL A 177 10.86 -11.54 23.79
C VAL A 177 12.21 -12.21 24.06
N GLY A 178 13.06 -12.29 23.04
CA GLY A 178 14.39 -12.85 23.15
C GLY A 178 15.20 -12.58 21.90
N PHE A 179 16.52 -12.70 22.01
CA PHE A 179 17.44 -12.62 20.90
C PHE A 179 18.62 -13.55 21.18
N GLY A 180 19.39 -13.87 20.15
CA GLY A 180 20.55 -14.71 20.31
C GLY A 180 21.32 -14.94 19.03
N ASP A 181 22.58 -15.29 19.23
CA ASP A 181 23.51 -15.53 18.14
C ASP A 181 23.90 -17.01 18.07
N ALA A 182 24.26 -17.43 16.86
CA ALA A 182 24.91 -18.70 16.59
C ALA A 182 25.98 -18.50 15.52
N ALA A 183 26.94 -19.42 15.49
CA ALA A 183 27.96 -19.44 14.45
C ALA A 183 28.15 -20.88 13.95
N VAL A 184 28.53 -20.98 12.70
CA VAL A 184 28.95 -22.20 12.01
C VAL A 184 30.27 -21.89 11.28
N GLU A 185 30.83 -22.88 10.59
CA GLU A 185 32.01 -22.64 9.76
C GLU A 185 31.76 -21.49 8.76
N PRO A 186 32.73 -20.59 8.51
CA PRO A 186 32.52 -19.41 7.67
C PRO A 186 31.96 -19.71 6.28
N VAL A 187 32.35 -20.84 5.67
CA VAL A 187 31.86 -21.29 4.36
C VAL A 187 30.36 -21.67 4.38
N HIS A 188 29.81 -21.93 5.56
CA HIS A 188 28.42 -22.32 5.80
C HIS A 188 27.58 -21.20 6.44
N PHE A 189 28.04 -19.95 6.43
CA PHE A 189 27.30 -18.82 7.03
C PHE A 189 25.83 -18.73 6.59
N SER A 190 25.49 -19.19 5.39
CA SER A 190 24.14 -19.20 4.84
C SER A 190 23.14 -20.01 5.67
N ILE A 191 23.59 -21.05 6.38
CA ILE A 191 22.72 -21.89 7.24
C ILE A 191 22.77 -21.49 8.72
N ALA A 192 23.60 -20.51 9.09
CA ALA A 192 23.72 -20.05 10.47
C ALA A 192 22.37 -19.63 11.12
N PRO A 193 21.42 -18.99 10.42
CA PRO A 193 20.11 -18.66 11.00
C PRO A 193 19.33 -19.89 11.50
N ALA A 194 19.48 -21.06 10.85
CA ALA A 194 18.88 -22.31 11.28
C ALA A 194 19.42 -22.82 12.63
N TYR A 195 20.52 -22.28 13.13
CA TYR A 195 21.05 -22.55 14.47
C TYR A 195 20.66 -21.46 15.47
N ALA A 196 20.65 -20.20 15.05
CA ALA A 196 20.29 -19.07 15.92
C ALA A 196 18.79 -19.06 16.27
N MET A 197 17.91 -19.30 15.29
CA MET A 197 16.47 -19.21 15.47
C MET A 197 15.91 -20.24 16.48
N PRO A 198 16.26 -21.55 16.41
CA PRO A 198 15.82 -22.52 17.42
C PRO A 198 16.35 -22.22 18.82
N LYS A 199 17.55 -21.65 18.94
CA LYS A 199 18.13 -21.26 20.24
C LYS A 199 17.29 -20.17 20.91
N VAL A 200 16.85 -19.16 20.16
CA VAL A 200 15.97 -18.10 20.68
C VAL A 200 14.60 -18.66 21.07
N LEU A 201 14.00 -19.52 20.24
CA LEU A 201 12.72 -20.15 20.55
C LEU A 201 12.78 -21.01 21.82
N LYS A 202 13.83 -21.83 21.95
CA LYS A 202 14.07 -22.66 23.13
C LYS A 202 14.22 -21.81 24.39
N ALA A 203 14.96 -20.70 24.33
CA ALA A 203 15.12 -19.79 25.46
C ALA A 203 13.81 -19.09 25.84
N ALA A 204 12.93 -18.82 24.87
CA ALA A 204 11.61 -18.24 25.10
C ALA A 204 10.54 -19.28 25.50
N GLY A 205 10.87 -20.58 25.52
CA GLY A 205 9.90 -21.65 25.78
C GLY A 205 8.83 -21.80 24.69
N LEU A 206 9.11 -21.33 23.46
CA LEU A 206 8.20 -21.40 22.33
C LEU A 206 8.64 -22.47 21.33
N LYS A 207 7.69 -22.95 20.54
CA LYS A 207 7.94 -23.82 19.40
C LYS A 207 7.91 -23.01 18.11
N ILE A 208 8.38 -23.63 17.03
CA ILE A 208 8.44 -22.97 15.73
C ILE A 208 7.05 -22.71 15.15
N GLU A 209 6.07 -23.54 15.51
CA GLU A 209 4.68 -23.42 15.10
C GLU A 209 3.97 -22.20 15.72
N ASP A 210 4.45 -21.74 16.88
CA ASP A 210 3.92 -20.56 17.59
C ASP A 210 4.25 -19.24 16.86
N VAL A 211 5.20 -19.28 15.93
CA VAL A 211 5.63 -18.12 15.15
C VAL A 211 4.67 -17.91 13.97
N SER A 212 4.15 -16.68 13.88
CA SER A 212 3.20 -16.27 12.84
C SER A 212 3.90 -15.74 11.59
N MET A 213 5.09 -15.14 11.74
CA MET A 213 5.84 -14.53 10.65
C MET A 213 7.34 -14.73 10.85
N PHE A 214 8.01 -15.11 9.76
CA PHE A 214 9.46 -15.24 9.71
C PHE A 214 10.05 -14.23 8.73
N GLU A 215 11.05 -13.49 9.18
CA GLU A 215 11.82 -12.57 8.35
C GLU A 215 13.27 -13.04 8.30
N ILE A 216 13.63 -13.77 7.25
CA ILE A 216 15.00 -14.27 7.04
C ILE A 216 15.66 -13.41 5.96
N ASN A 217 16.78 -12.77 6.28
CA ASN A 217 17.45 -11.88 5.34
C ASN A 217 17.88 -12.62 4.07
N GLU A 218 17.40 -12.16 2.92
CA GLU A 218 17.69 -12.73 1.59
C GLU A 218 19.01 -12.21 1.02
N ALA A 219 20.14 -12.47 1.68
CA ALA A 219 21.44 -12.17 1.08
C ALA A 219 21.57 -12.83 -0.31
N PHE A 220 21.09 -14.07 -0.40
CA PHE A 220 20.77 -14.79 -1.64
C PHE A 220 19.45 -15.55 -1.45
N SER A 221 18.69 -15.80 -2.51
CA SER A 221 17.46 -16.60 -2.43
C SER A 221 17.72 -18.01 -1.85
N SER A 222 18.90 -18.59 -2.12
CA SER A 222 19.32 -19.88 -1.57
C SER A 222 19.43 -19.86 -0.03
N VAL A 223 19.81 -18.73 0.58
CA VAL A 223 19.90 -18.60 2.04
C VAL A 223 18.54 -18.88 2.67
N VAL A 224 17.49 -18.21 2.18
CA VAL A 224 16.14 -18.39 2.71
C VAL A 224 15.65 -19.81 2.45
N LEU A 225 15.80 -20.33 1.23
CA LEU A 225 15.37 -21.69 0.88
C LEU A 225 16.07 -22.77 1.73
N CYS A 226 17.37 -22.63 1.98
CA CYS A 226 18.11 -23.55 2.85
C CYS A 226 17.58 -23.50 4.28
N ASN A 227 17.45 -22.32 4.88
CA ASN A 227 16.96 -22.18 6.26
C ASN A 227 15.52 -22.67 6.40
N MET A 228 14.65 -22.39 5.42
CA MET A 228 13.29 -22.92 5.37
C MET A 228 13.29 -24.45 5.36
N LYS A 229 14.16 -25.08 4.57
CA LYS A 229 14.28 -26.54 4.52
C LYS A 229 14.80 -27.12 5.85
N HIS A 230 15.82 -26.52 6.44
CA HIS A 230 16.39 -26.98 7.72
C HIS A 230 15.40 -26.86 8.88
N LEU A 231 14.65 -25.77 8.92
CA LEU A 231 13.68 -25.46 9.97
C LEU A 231 12.27 -25.97 9.65
N LYS A 232 12.03 -26.52 8.45
CA LYS A 232 10.71 -26.95 7.96
C LYS A 232 9.66 -25.84 8.03
N LEU A 233 10.03 -24.63 7.61
CA LEU A 233 9.15 -23.47 7.64
C LEU A 233 8.12 -23.52 6.53
N ASP A 234 6.91 -23.06 6.84
CA ASP A 234 5.87 -22.82 5.85
C ASP A 234 6.24 -21.60 4.98
N HIS A 235 6.21 -21.80 3.65
CA HIS A 235 6.41 -20.75 2.66
C HIS A 235 5.44 -19.59 2.85
N SER A 236 4.22 -19.85 3.33
CA SER A 236 3.20 -18.83 3.54
C SER A 236 3.50 -17.86 4.69
N LYS A 237 4.54 -18.13 5.50
CA LYS A 237 4.92 -17.32 6.67
C LYS A 237 6.29 -16.66 6.55
N VAL A 238 7.08 -16.99 5.53
CA VAL A 238 8.46 -16.52 5.37
C VAL A 238 8.50 -15.40 4.35
N ASN A 239 8.98 -14.22 4.75
CA ASN A 239 9.19 -13.07 3.88
C ASN A 239 7.97 -12.75 3.00
N ILE A 240 6.75 -12.81 3.57
CA ILE A 240 5.48 -12.71 2.83
C ILE A 240 5.29 -11.38 2.10
N HIS A 241 6.07 -10.38 2.46
CA HIS A 241 6.08 -9.06 1.84
C HIS A 241 7.34 -8.84 0.96
N GLY A 242 8.08 -9.89 0.63
CA GLY A 242 9.38 -9.84 -0.07
C GLY A 242 10.55 -9.57 0.86
N GLY A 243 11.78 -9.73 0.40
CA GLY A 243 12.98 -9.53 1.22
C GLY A 243 14.09 -8.81 0.47
N ALA A 244 15.33 -9.06 0.86
CA ALA A 244 16.49 -8.31 0.37
C ALA A 244 16.82 -8.53 -1.13
N VAL A 245 16.34 -9.59 -1.77
CA VAL A 245 16.50 -9.77 -3.23
C VAL A 245 15.67 -8.74 -4.00
N SER A 246 14.48 -8.38 -3.50
CA SER A 246 13.61 -7.39 -4.14
C SER A 246 13.75 -5.98 -3.55
N LEU A 247 13.98 -5.86 -2.24
CA LEU A 247 14.03 -4.59 -1.51
C LEU A 247 15.45 -4.05 -1.30
N GLY A 248 16.47 -4.84 -1.63
CA GLY A 248 17.86 -4.47 -1.45
C GLY A 248 18.45 -4.82 -0.08
N HIS A 249 19.78 -4.69 0.06
CA HIS A 249 20.54 -5.07 1.25
C HIS A 249 21.62 -4.06 1.67
N PRO A 250 21.27 -2.87 2.20
CA PRO A 250 22.23 -2.06 2.93
C PRO A 250 22.63 -2.80 4.22
N ILE A 251 23.90 -3.22 4.30
CA ILE A 251 24.39 -4.30 5.19
C ILE A 251 24.02 -4.05 6.65
N GLY A 252 24.46 -2.92 7.22
CA GLY A 252 24.23 -2.59 8.64
C GLY A 252 22.79 -2.20 8.97
N MET A 253 21.99 -1.86 7.97
CA MET A 253 20.61 -1.40 8.13
C MET A 253 19.61 -2.56 8.15
N SER A 254 19.91 -3.62 7.39
CA SER A 254 18.92 -4.64 7.05
C SER A 254 18.33 -5.36 8.26
N GLY A 255 19.11 -5.54 9.33
CA GLY A 255 18.61 -6.10 10.60
C GLY A 255 17.48 -5.26 11.20
N ALA A 256 17.69 -3.94 11.32
CA ALA A 256 16.67 -3.03 11.83
C ALA A 256 15.43 -2.98 10.92
N ARG A 257 15.61 -3.01 9.59
CA ARG A 257 14.49 -3.06 8.64
C ARG A 257 13.63 -4.30 8.83
N ILE A 258 14.22 -5.49 8.83
CA ILE A 258 13.43 -6.73 8.92
C ILE A 258 12.70 -6.83 10.26
N THR A 259 13.32 -6.38 11.36
CA THR A 259 12.66 -6.35 12.68
C THR A 259 11.56 -5.30 12.74
N GLY A 260 11.82 -4.06 12.30
CA GLY A 260 10.84 -2.98 12.33
C GLY A 260 9.64 -3.27 11.44
N ARG A 261 9.88 -3.80 10.24
CA ARG A 261 8.83 -4.22 9.32
C ARG A 261 7.98 -5.34 9.91
N MET A 262 8.59 -6.37 10.48
CA MET A 262 7.88 -7.45 11.16
C MET A 262 6.99 -6.91 12.27
N ALA A 263 7.49 -5.96 13.07
CA ALA A 263 6.71 -5.31 14.12
C ALA A 263 5.50 -4.54 13.58
N MET A 264 5.55 -4.02 12.36
CA MET A 264 4.42 -3.31 11.73
C MET A 264 3.34 -4.26 11.20
N HIS A 265 3.72 -5.45 10.71
CA HIS A 265 2.80 -6.35 10.00
C HIS A 265 2.22 -7.50 10.85
N LEU A 266 2.86 -7.84 11.97
CA LEU A 266 2.28 -8.79 12.93
C LEU A 266 0.95 -8.27 13.49
N GLN A 267 0.00 -9.18 13.67
CA GLN A 267 -1.25 -8.88 14.38
C GLN A 267 -1.03 -8.90 15.90
N PRO A 268 -1.83 -8.15 16.68
CA PRO A 268 -1.72 -8.13 18.13
C PRO A 268 -1.64 -9.53 18.76
N GLY A 269 -0.69 -9.74 19.67
CA GLY A 269 -0.45 -11.01 20.34
C GLY A 269 0.45 -12.00 19.58
N GLN A 270 0.63 -11.83 18.26
CA GLN A 270 1.44 -12.73 17.44
C GLN A 270 2.94 -12.58 17.70
N TYR A 271 3.65 -13.70 17.55
CA TYR A 271 5.10 -13.76 17.57
C TYR A 271 5.67 -13.72 16.16
N GLY A 272 6.75 -12.96 15.99
CA GLY A 272 7.56 -12.96 14.78
C GLY A 272 9.03 -13.19 15.09
N LEU A 273 9.69 -13.97 14.23
CA LEU A 273 11.09 -14.35 14.39
C LEU A 273 11.90 -13.93 13.17
N ALA A 274 12.83 -13.01 13.38
CA ALA A 274 13.77 -12.60 12.34
C ALA A 274 15.11 -13.32 12.51
N GLY A 275 15.76 -13.64 11.39
CA GLY A 275 17.09 -14.25 11.33
C GLY A 275 17.95 -13.63 10.24
N ILE A 276 19.15 -13.19 10.58
CA ILE A 276 20.09 -12.60 9.62
C ILE A 276 21.45 -13.29 9.71
N CYS A 277 21.94 -13.81 8.58
CA CYS A 277 23.30 -14.31 8.48
C CYS A 277 24.27 -13.12 8.33
N ASN A 278 25.51 -13.31 8.78
CA ASN A 278 26.57 -12.33 8.60
C ASN A 278 27.84 -13.00 8.05
N GLY A 279 28.64 -12.22 7.31
CA GLY A 279 29.93 -12.68 6.81
C GLY A 279 30.84 -13.08 7.97
N GLY A 280 31.52 -14.22 7.85
CA GLY A 280 32.34 -14.79 8.92
C GLY A 280 31.73 -16.02 9.61
N GLY A 281 30.53 -16.46 9.20
CA GLY A 281 29.93 -17.71 9.70
C GLY A 281 28.86 -17.52 10.78
N GLY A 282 28.54 -16.29 11.17
CA GLY A 282 27.57 -16.02 12.23
C GLY A 282 26.15 -15.77 11.71
N ALA A 283 25.22 -15.79 12.66
CA ALA A 283 23.87 -15.27 12.49
C ALA A 283 23.34 -14.73 13.82
N SER A 284 22.46 -13.73 13.70
CA SER A 284 21.68 -13.19 14.81
C SER A 284 20.20 -13.44 14.55
N ALA A 285 19.47 -13.81 15.60
CA ALA A 285 18.03 -13.98 15.57
C ALA A 285 17.37 -13.13 16.65
N ILE A 286 16.19 -12.58 16.35
CA ILE A 286 15.38 -11.81 17.30
C ILE A 286 13.93 -12.22 17.21
N LEU A 287 13.35 -12.55 18.36
CA LEU A 287 11.95 -12.86 18.56
C LEU A 287 11.26 -11.64 19.16
N ILE A 288 10.23 -11.16 18.48
CA ILE A 288 9.36 -10.09 18.97
C ILE A 288 7.92 -10.60 19.09
N GLN A 289 7.16 -9.94 19.96
CA GLN A 289 5.72 -10.12 20.02
C GLN A 289 5.04 -8.77 19.79
N LYS A 290 4.06 -8.73 18.89
CA LYS A 290 3.21 -7.57 18.71
C LYS A 290 2.38 -7.36 19.96
N LEU A 291 2.43 -6.15 20.52
CA LEU A 291 1.61 -5.81 21.67
C LEU A 291 0.19 -5.50 21.20
N HIS A 292 -0.79 -5.83 22.03
CA HIS A 292 -2.09 -5.19 21.91
C HIS A 292 -1.88 -3.70 22.18
N THR A 293 -2.03 -2.86 21.15
CA THR A 293 -2.27 -1.45 21.42
C THR A 293 -3.51 -1.40 22.31
N ARG A 294 -3.43 -0.65 23.41
CA ARG A 294 -4.58 -0.32 24.27
C ARG A 294 -5.54 0.58 23.48
N GLU A 295 -6.10 0.04 22.42
CA GLU A 295 -7.19 0.55 21.59
C GLU A 295 -8.38 -0.42 21.62
N SER A 296 -8.21 -1.61 22.23
CA SER A 296 -9.26 -2.62 22.36
C SER A 296 -9.98 -2.66 23.71
N GLU A 297 -9.73 -1.73 24.62
CA GLU A 297 -10.75 -1.33 25.60
C GLU A 297 -11.52 -0.21 24.92
N ARG A 298 -12.77 -0.47 24.49
CA ARG A 298 -13.65 0.47 23.78
C ARG A 298 -13.59 1.87 24.41
N SER A 299 -12.74 2.75 23.89
CA SER A 299 -12.79 4.17 24.25
C SER A 299 -14.07 4.69 23.63
N LEU A 300 -15.02 5.10 24.48
CA LEU A 300 -16.25 5.75 24.02
C LEU A 300 -15.89 6.87 23.02
N PRO A 301 -16.61 7.01 21.89
CA PRO A 301 -16.38 8.10 20.94
C PRO A 301 -16.35 9.45 21.66
N VAL A 302 -15.43 10.33 21.29
CA VAL A 302 -15.25 11.63 21.93
C VAL A 302 -16.26 12.62 21.35
N LEU A 303 -17.19 13.10 22.17
CA LEU A 303 -18.12 14.16 21.81
C LEU A 303 -17.59 15.47 22.40
N THR A 304 -17.11 16.38 21.56
CA THR A 304 -16.64 17.71 22.00
C THR A 304 -17.77 18.72 21.89
N LEU A 305 -18.14 19.37 22.99
CA LEU A 305 -19.07 20.50 23.05
C LEU A 305 -18.28 21.80 23.16
N TYR A 306 -18.33 22.61 22.11
CA TYR A 306 -17.86 23.99 22.18
C TYR A 306 -18.95 24.87 22.80
N THR A 307 -18.60 25.49 23.93
CA THR A 307 -19.50 26.26 24.80
C THR A 307 -18.91 27.64 25.11
N LYS A 308 -19.69 28.47 25.80
CA LYS A 308 -19.27 29.72 26.46
C LYS A 308 -19.85 29.72 27.87
N HIS A 309 -19.16 30.21 28.88
CA HIS A 309 -19.71 30.24 30.23
C HIS A 309 -20.17 31.65 30.63
N PRO A 310 -21.47 31.85 30.98
CA PRO A 310 -22.57 30.88 31.04
C PRO A 310 -23.27 30.64 29.67
N CYS A 311 -23.81 29.43 29.44
CA CYS A 311 -24.56 29.10 28.23
C CYS A 311 -25.81 28.23 28.51
N PRO A 312 -26.98 28.86 28.69
CA PRO A 312 -28.25 28.14 28.90
C PRO A 312 -28.62 27.20 27.75
N LEU A 313 -28.29 27.57 26.50
CA LEU A 313 -28.53 26.72 25.33
C LEU A 313 -27.70 25.43 25.36
N CYS A 314 -26.50 25.48 25.95
CA CYS A 314 -25.61 24.34 26.10
C CYS A 314 -26.13 23.38 27.17
N ASP A 315 -26.71 23.92 28.24
CA ASP A 315 -27.35 23.11 29.28
C ASP A 315 -28.60 22.39 28.73
N VAL A 316 -29.46 23.10 27.98
CA VAL A 316 -30.61 22.49 27.28
C VAL A 316 -30.15 21.41 26.29
N ALA A 317 -29.06 21.65 25.56
CA ALA A 317 -28.51 20.68 24.61
C ALA A 317 -27.94 19.43 25.31
N LYS A 318 -27.30 19.58 26.48
CA LYS A 318 -26.83 18.45 27.30
C LYS A 318 -28.00 17.62 27.84
N ASP A 319 -29.06 18.27 28.29
CA ASP A 319 -30.28 17.58 28.74
C ASP A 319 -30.96 16.80 27.60
N GLN A 320 -31.01 17.36 26.40
CA GLN A 320 -31.53 16.67 25.21
C GLN A 320 -30.73 15.42 24.83
N LEU A 321 -29.43 15.37 25.13
CA LEU A 321 -28.54 14.24 24.83
C LEU A 321 -28.32 13.30 26.01
N ARG A 322 -28.99 13.52 27.15
CA ARG A 322 -28.72 12.85 28.43
C ARG A 322 -28.67 11.32 28.35
N GLU A 323 -29.53 10.71 27.54
CA GLU A 323 -29.57 9.25 27.36
C GLU A 323 -28.39 8.70 26.54
N LEU A 324 -27.77 9.54 25.71
CA LEU A 324 -26.67 9.17 24.80
C LEU A 324 -25.30 9.51 25.38
N LEU A 325 -25.22 10.46 26.32
CA LEU A 325 -23.98 10.85 26.99
C LEU A 325 -23.19 9.68 27.62
N PRO A 326 -23.81 8.64 28.22
CA PRO A 326 -23.08 7.48 28.73
C PRO A 326 -22.35 6.65 27.66
N ARG A 327 -22.69 6.83 26.38
CA ARG A 327 -22.10 6.11 25.24
C ARG A 327 -20.97 6.90 24.57
N VAL A 328 -20.63 8.08 25.08
CA VAL A 328 -19.59 8.96 24.55
C VAL A 328 -18.72 9.50 25.68
N HIS A 329 -17.52 9.94 25.35
CA HIS A 329 -16.72 10.76 26.25
C HIS A 329 -16.97 12.24 25.95
N LEU A 330 -17.74 12.92 26.79
CA LEU A 330 -18.05 14.34 26.62
C LEU A 330 -16.86 15.21 27.07
N VAL A 331 -16.39 16.07 26.16
CA VAL A 331 -15.34 17.08 26.43
C VAL A 331 -15.94 18.46 26.20
N GLU A 332 -15.93 19.33 27.21
CA GLU A 332 -16.42 20.71 27.07
C GLU A 332 -15.25 21.66 26.82
N VAL A 333 -15.32 22.44 25.73
CA VAL A 333 -14.33 23.44 25.35
C VAL A 333 -14.99 24.81 25.43
N ASP A 334 -14.60 25.59 26.43
CA ASP A 334 -15.03 26.98 26.55
C ASP A 334 -14.23 27.86 25.60
N ILE A 335 -14.89 28.39 24.57
CA ILE A 335 -14.24 29.19 23.53
C ILE A 335 -13.81 30.57 24.02
N GLU A 336 -14.24 31.01 25.20
CA GLU A 336 -13.86 32.32 25.76
C GLU A 336 -12.58 32.24 26.61
N LYS A 337 -12.07 31.03 26.89
CA LYS A 337 -10.83 30.85 27.64
C LYS A 337 -9.57 31.19 26.79
N PRO A 338 -8.50 31.72 27.42
CA PRO A 338 -7.23 31.96 26.76
C PRO A 338 -6.67 30.67 26.11
N GLY A 339 -6.21 30.76 24.86
CA GLY A 339 -5.69 29.62 24.09
C GLY A 339 -6.70 28.95 23.14
N ASN A 340 -7.96 29.40 23.12
CA ASN A 340 -9.02 28.90 22.23
C ASN A 340 -9.45 29.92 21.15
N GLU A 341 -8.59 30.87 20.80
CA GLU A 341 -8.91 31.99 19.90
C GLU A 341 -9.40 31.54 18.52
N ALA A 342 -8.83 30.44 17.99
CA ALA A 342 -9.25 29.83 16.73
C ALA A 342 -10.72 29.37 16.80
N TRP A 343 -11.10 28.66 17.86
CA TRP A 343 -12.47 28.20 18.06
C TRP A 343 -13.43 29.35 18.32
N ARG A 344 -12.97 30.40 19.00
CA ARG A 344 -13.75 31.63 19.19
C ARG A 344 -14.09 32.29 17.87
N GLN A 345 -13.13 32.38 16.95
CA GLN A 345 -13.36 32.93 15.61
C GLN A 345 -14.38 32.11 14.83
N CYS A 346 -14.32 30.77 14.93
CA CYS A 346 -15.21 29.88 14.20
C CYS A 346 -16.64 29.83 14.77
N TYR A 347 -16.81 29.77 16.10
CA TYR A 347 -18.07 29.34 16.71
C TYR A 347 -18.75 30.37 17.62
N ARG A 348 -18.22 31.59 17.77
CA ARG A 348 -18.80 32.63 18.66
C ARG A 348 -20.29 32.90 18.48
N HIS A 349 -20.84 32.70 17.28
CA HIS A 349 -22.25 32.92 16.95
C HIS A 349 -23.07 31.62 16.84
N ASP A 350 -22.40 30.46 16.94
CA ASP A 350 -22.97 29.17 16.58
C ASP A 350 -23.17 28.21 17.77
N ILE A 351 -22.73 28.63 18.97
CA ILE A 351 -22.88 27.84 20.21
C ILE A 351 -24.35 27.50 20.51
N PRO A 352 -24.67 26.26 20.93
CA PRO A 352 -23.75 25.13 21.15
C PRO A 352 -23.30 24.46 19.84
N VAL A 353 -22.02 24.06 19.76
CA VAL A 353 -21.48 23.30 18.62
C VAL A 353 -20.92 21.97 19.11
N PHE A 354 -21.25 20.87 18.44
CA PHE A 354 -20.80 19.52 18.79
C PHE A 354 -19.95 18.92 17.68
N HIS A 355 -18.83 18.32 18.05
CA HIS A 355 -17.99 17.50 17.17
C HIS A 355 -17.92 16.08 17.71
N LEU A 356 -18.00 15.07 16.83
CA LEU A 356 -17.78 13.66 17.17
C LEU A 356 -16.45 13.20 16.59
N ASN A 357 -15.54 12.73 17.44
CA ASN A 357 -14.17 12.34 17.07
C ASN A 357 -13.45 13.42 16.23
N GLY A 358 -13.64 14.70 16.59
CA GLY A 358 -13.04 15.84 15.90
C GLY A 358 -13.79 16.33 14.66
N GLN A 359 -14.76 15.57 14.13
CA GLN A 359 -15.57 15.97 12.99
C GLN A 359 -16.82 16.73 13.42
N PHE A 360 -17.19 17.77 12.66
CA PHE A 360 -18.42 18.53 12.91
C PHE A 360 -19.66 17.61 12.88
N LEU A 361 -20.51 17.71 13.91
CA LEU A 361 -21.74 16.93 14.02
C LEU A 361 -22.98 17.82 13.88
N MET A 362 -23.10 18.84 14.73
CA MET A 362 -24.29 19.70 14.81
C MET A 362 -23.98 21.03 15.51
N LYS A 363 -24.83 22.04 15.28
CA LYS A 363 -24.75 23.36 15.93
C LYS A 363 -26.13 23.96 16.25
N HIS A 364 -26.19 24.97 17.10
CA HIS A 364 -27.37 25.69 17.60
C HIS A 364 -28.36 24.87 18.45
N LYS A 365 -28.62 23.61 18.11
CA LYS A 365 -29.55 22.72 18.82
C LYS A 365 -29.01 21.29 18.80
N ALA A 366 -29.21 20.55 19.89
CA ALA A 366 -28.89 19.13 19.91
C ALA A 366 -29.93 18.33 19.10
N ASN A 367 -29.43 17.34 18.37
CA ASN A 367 -30.21 16.38 17.60
C ASN A 367 -29.82 14.95 18.07
N PRO A 368 -30.60 14.36 18.99
CA PRO A 368 -30.33 13.02 19.51
C PRO A 368 -30.33 11.95 18.42
N HIS A 369 -31.22 12.06 17.43
CA HIS A 369 -31.32 11.09 16.34
C HIS A 369 -30.06 11.07 15.48
N LEU A 370 -29.50 12.24 15.16
CA LEU A 370 -28.27 12.35 14.38
C LEU A 370 -27.06 11.79 15.15
N LEU A 371 -26.99 12.03 16.47
CA LEU A 371 -25.94 11.43 17.31
C LEU A 371 -26.08 9.90 17.36
N GLU A 372 -27.30 9.39 17.54
CA GLU A 372 -27.59 7.95 17.52
C GLU A 372 -27.15 7.29 16.22
N GLU A 373 -27.54 7.87 15.07
CA GLU A 373 -27.17 7.38 13.73
C GLU A 373 -25.65 7.32 13.55
N ARG A 374 -24.94 8.36 13.98
CA ARG A 374 -23.48 8.43 13.87
C ARG A 374 -22.78 7.44 14.81
N LEU A 375 -23.30 7.24 16.02
CA LEU A 375 -22.79 6.23 16.94
C LEU A 375 -23.03 4.80 16.42
N ALA A 376 -24.19 4.55 15.80
CA ALA A 376 -24.48 3.27 15.15
C ALA A 376 -23.55 3.00 13.96
N ALA A 377 -23.28 4.01 13.12
CA ALA A 377 -22.34 3.91 12.01
C ALA A 377 -20.88 3.67 12.46
N LEU A 378 -20.48 4.25 13.59
CA LEU A 378 -19.16 3.99 14.18
C LEU A 378 -19.05 2.57 14.74
N ALA A 379 -20.15 2.02 15.28
CA ALA A 379 -20.19 0.66 15.82
C ALA A 379 -20.22 -0.42 14.72
N SER A 380 -20.65 -0.11 13.49
CA SER A 380 -20.64 -1.03 12.36
C SER A 380 -19.34 -0.99 11.52
N ALA A 381 -18.54 0.06 11.68
CA ALA A 381 -17.24 0.22 11.00
C ALA A 381 -16.04 -0.34 11.79
N SER A 382 -16.26 -0.79 13.02
CA SER A 382 -15.30 -1.43 13.94
C SER A 382 -15.59 -2.91 14.09
#